data_AF-A0A7S0EA96-F1
#
_entry.id   AF-A0A7S0EA96-F1
#
_cell.length_a   1.000
_cell.length_b   1.000
_cell.length_c   1.000
_cell.angle_alpha   90.00
_cell.angle_beta   90.00
_cell.angle_gamma   90.00
#
_symmetry.space_group_name_H-M   'P 1'
#
loop_
_entity.id
_entity.type
_entity.pdbx_description
1 polymer ?
#
loop_
_entity_poly.entity_id
_entity_poly.type
_entity_poly.pdbx_seq_one_letter_code
_entity_poly.pdbx_strand_id
1 'polypeptide(L)'
;PKRKVVVIGAGWGGLSVANQLSMEPDVEVTVVDAAARAGGLVSDSFLTPGGRRAEAGQHGFWAEYGNIFALLDSLKLPEDPLTGYAEQGQYSPAGLEAVWPVYTEQKQQLPTGLGQALYTRFLNLPITDLATA
;
A
#
# COMPACT_ATOMS: atom_id res chain seq x y z
N PRO A 1 22.25 -31.77 -0.17
CA PRO A 1 21.72 -31.32 -1.48
C PRO A 1 20.79 -30.14 -1.24
N LYS A 2 20.88 -29.05 -2.03
CA LYS A 2 20.00 -27.89 -1.84
C LYS A 2 18.56 -28.23 -2.21
N ARG A 3 17.60 -27.74 -1.42
CA ARG A 3 16.16 -27.82 -1.71
C ARG A 3 15.85 -26.85 -2.87
N LYS A 4 15.30 -27.37 -3.97
CA LYS A 4 14.93 -26.57 -5.13
C LYS A 4 13.47 -26.16 -5.05
N VAL A 5 13.19 -24.87 -5.18
CA VAL A 5 11.84 -24.31 -5.13
C VAL A 5 11.60 -23.47 -6.38
N VAL A 6 10.47 -23.72 -7.04
CA VAL A 6 9.99 -22.88 -8.15
C VAL A 6 8.82 -22.04 -7.65
N VAL A 7 8.92 -20.72 -7.83
CA VAL A 7 7.84 -19.77 -7.54
C VAL A 7 7.26 -19.30 -8.88
N ILE A 8 5.94 -19.49 -9.06
CA ILE A 8 5.24 -19.08 -10.27
C ILE A 8 4.57 -17.72 -10.01
N GLY A 9 4.95 -16.73 -10.81
CA GLY A 9 4.57 -15.33 -10.67
C GLY A 9 5.64 -14.51 -9.95
N ALA A 10 6.00 -13.38 -10.53
CA ALA A 10 6.96 -12.39 -10.07
C ALA A 10 6.27 -11.05 -9.72
N GLY A 11 5.02 -11.09 -9.27
CA GLY A 11 4.37 -9.98 -8.56
C GLY A 11 4.77 -9.94 -7.07
N TRP A 12 4.17 -9.04 -6.29
CA TRP A 12 4.46 -8.89 -4.85
C TRP A 12 4.48 -10.20 -4.07
N GLY A 13 3.45 -11.04 -4.22
CA GLY A 13 3.36 -12.30 -3.48
C GLY A 13 4.45 -13.31 -3.87
N GLY A 14 4.79 -13.41 -5.15
CA GLY A 14 5.83 -14.35 -5.59
C GLY A 14 7.23 -13.87 -5.24
N LEU A 15 7.51 -12.58 -5.44
CA LEU A 15 8.79 -11.98 -5.08
C LEU A 15 9.02 -11.98 -3.56
N SER A 16 7.98 -11.80 -2.74
CA SER A 16 8.13 -11.87 -1.28
C SER A 16 8.52 -13.28 -0.81
N VAL A 17 7.88 -14.31 -1.35
CA VAL A 17 8.23 -15.71 -1.09
C VAL A 17 9.64 -16.01 -1.57
N ALA A 18 9.98 -15.59 -2.79
CA ALA A 18 11.30 -15.82 -3.35
C ALA A 18 12.40 -15.14 -2.54
N ASN A 19 12.18 -13.88 -2.12
CA ASN A 19 13.09 -13.13 -1.27
C ASN A 19 13.33 -13.86 0.06
N GLN A 20 12.27 -14.25 0.77
CA GLN A 20 12.39 -14.92 2.06
C GLN A 20 13.11 -16.28 1.94
N LEU A 21 12.74 -17.10 0.96
CA LEU A 21 13.36 -18.40 0.73
C LEU A 21 14.82 -18.28 0.29
N SER A 22 15.19 -17.22 -0.44
CA SER A 22 16.57 -17.00 -0.90
C SER A 22 17.56 -16.74 0.24
N MET A 23 17.06 -16.36 1.42
CA MET A 23 17.88 -16.16 2.63
C MET A 23 18.20 -17.46 3.37
N GLU A 24 17.51 -18.57 3.04
CA GLU A 24 17.82 -19.88 3.64
C GLU A 24 19.10 -20.47 2.99
N PRO A 25 20.09 -20.92 3.77
CA PRO A 25 21.40 -21.34 3.24
C PRO A 25 21.33 -22.54 2.28
N ASP A 26 20.33 -23.40 2.45
CA ASP A 26 20.18 -24.67 1.72
C ASP A 26 19.03 -24.65 0.69
N VAL A 27 18.58 -23.46 0.28
CA VAL A 27 17.51 -23.31 -0.72
C VAL A 27 18.05 -22.69 -2.02
N GLU A 28 17.57 -23.21 -3.13
CA GLU A 28 17.76 -22.64 -4.47
C GLU A 28 16.38 -22.29 -5.03
N VAL A 29 16.14 -20.99 -5.27
CA VAL A 29 14.85 -20.48 -5.73
C VAL A 29 14.94 -20.11 -7.21
N THR A 30 14.00 -20.60 -8.01
CA THR A 30 13.77 -20.14 -9.38
C THR A 30 12.41 -19.44 -9.45
N VAL A 31 12.38 -18.20 -9.92
CA VAL A 31 11.14 -17.46 -10.17
C VAL A 31 10.82 -17.54 -11.65
N VAL A 32 9.58 -17.91 -11.98
CA VAL A 32 9.08 -17.98 -13.34
C VAL A 32 7.86 -17.08 -13.46
N ASP A 33 7.87 -16.17 -14.42
CA ASP A 33 6.72 -15.32 -14.75
C ASP A 33 6.42 -15.43 -16.25
N ALA A 34 5.16 -15.29 -16.62
CA ALA A 34 4.73 -15.21 -18.01
C ALA A 34 5.05 -13.82 -18.62
N ALA A 35 5.13 -12.78 -17.80
CA ALA A 35 5.50 -11.44 -18.22
C ALA A 35 7.02 -11.31 -18.41
N ALA A 36 7.42 -10.51 -19.39
CA ALA A 36 8.84 -10.22 -19.65
C ALA A 36 9.50 -9.39 -18.53
N ARG A 37 8.70 -8.76 -17.66
CA ARG A 37 9.18 -7.92 -16.56
C ARG A 37 8.46 -8.30 -15.26
N ALA A 38 9.23 -8.40 -14.18
CA ALA A 38 8.71 -8.62 -12.84
C ALA A 38 7.93 -7.39 -12.32
N GLY A 39 7.04 -7.64 -11.36
CA GLY A 39 6.20 -6.62 -10.71
C GLY A 39 4.69 -6.91 -10.85
N GLY A 40 4.28 -7.74 -11.80
CA GLY A 40 2.86 -8.02 -12.03
C GLY A 40 2.04 -6.73 -12.22
N LEU A 41 0.90 -6.62 -11.52
CA LEU A 41 -0.01 -5.47 -11.64
C LEU A 41 0.58 -4.14 -11.12
N VAL A 42 1.60 -4.18 -10.26
CA VAL A 42 2.23 -2.97 -9.72
C VAL A 42 3.45 -2.51 -10.54
N SER A 43 3.67 -3.12 -11.71
CA SER A 43 4.73 -2.64 -12.60
C SER A 43 4.35 -1.29 -13.23
N ASP A 44 5.33 -0.40 -13.40
CA ASP A 44 5.21 0.93 -14.06
C ASP A 44 5.07 0.85 -15.60
N SER A 45 4.75 -0.35 -16.11
CA SER A 45 4.81 -0.67 -17.54
C SER A 45 3.48 -0.44 -18.25
N PHE A 46 2.42 -0.11 -17.51
CA PHE A 46 1.15 0.27 -18.11
C PHE A 46 1.20 1.73 -18.57
N LEU A 47 0.53 2.02 -19.67
CA LEU A 47 0.45 3.35 -20.24
C LEU A 47 -1.02 3.75 -20.36
N THR A 48 -1.33 4.98 -19.96
CA THR A 48 -2.60 5.63 -20.29
C THR A 48 -2.71 5.82 -21.82
N PRO A 49 -3.92 6.06 -22.38
CA PRO A 49 -4.06 6.38 -23.80
C PRO A 49 -3.19 7.57 -24.27
N GLY A 50 -2.85 8.49 -23.37
CA GLY A 50 -1.95 9.62 -23.64
C GLY A 50 -0.47 9.33 -23.42
N GLY A 51 -0.06 8.06 -23.24
CA GLY A 51 1.34 7.66 -23.12
C GLY A 51 1.99 7.92 -21.75
N ARG A 52 1.24 8.42 -20.75
CA ARG A 52 1.76 8.53 -19.37
C ARG A 52 1.83 7.16 -18.73
N ARG A 53 2.89 6.90 -17.96
CA ARG A 53 2.98 5.71 -17.11
C ARG A 53 1.83 5.68 -16.13
N ALA A 54 1.29 4.49 -15.95
CA ALA A 54 0.30 4.17 -14.96
C ALA A 54 0.67 2.83 -14.33
N GLU A 55 0.24 2.64 -13.10
CA GLU A 55 0.26 1.36 -12.43
C GLU A 55 -1.18 0.81 -12.48
N ALA A 56 -1.34 -0.49 -12.71
CA ALA A 56 -2.67 -1.11 -12.81
C ALA A 56 -3.14 -1.72 -11.47
N GLY A 57 -2.25 -1.78 -10.47
CA GLY A 57 -2.41 -2.55 -9.23
C GLY A 57 -2.59 -1.68 -7.99
N GLN A 58 -1.98 -2.10 -6.88
CA GLN A 58 -2.01 -1.36 -5.62
C GLN A 58 -0.96 -0.24 -5.60
N HIS A 59 -1.36 0.96 -5.15
CA HIS A 59 -0.54 2.18 -5.19
C HIS A 59 -0.36 2.85 -3.81
N GLY A 60 -0.77 2.16 -2.75
CA GLY A 60 -0.76 2.73 -1.40
C GLY A 60 -0.36 1.67 -0.38
N PHE A 61 0.51 2.07 0.52
CA PHE A 61 0.81 1.33 1.73
C PHE A 61 0.18 2.05 2.92
N TRP A 62 -0.43 1.26 3.80
CA TRP A 62 -0.93 1.75 5.06
C TRP A 62 0.16 1.66 6.11
N ALA A 63 0.15 2.56 7.10
CA ALA A 63 1.18 2.65 8.15
C ALA A 63 1.32 1.31 8.92
N GLU A 64 0.26 0.52 8.95
CA GLU A 64 0.16 -0.77 9.62
C GLU A 64 0.89 -1.90 8.89
N TYR A 65 1.37 -1.67 7.65
CA TYR A 65 2.07 -2.68 6.84
C TYR A 65 3.53 -2.83 7.26
N GLY A 66 3.77 -3.24 8.51
CA GLY A 66 5.10 -3.31 9.10
C GLY A 66 6.09 -4.19 8.31
N ASN A 67 5.60 -5.22 7.62
CA ASN A 67 6.42 -6.07 6.75
C ASN A 67 6.95 -5.33 5.50
N ILE A 68 6.18 -4.40 4.94
CA ILE A 68 6.61 -3.61 3.79
C ILE A 68 7.70 -2.62 4.23
N PHE A 69 7.48 -1.89 5.32
CA PHE A 69 8.47 -0.93 5.83
C PHE A 69 9.77 -1.63 6.26
N ALA A 70 9.68 -2.77 6.94
CA ALA A 70 10.86 -3.57 7.28
C ALA A 70 11.63 -4.05 6.05
N LEU A 71 10.94 -4.39 4.95
CA LEU A 71 11.58 -4.72 3.68
C LEU A 71 12.29 -3.49 3.10
N LEU A 72 11.63 -2.33 3.03
CA LEU A 72 12.23 -1.09 2.50
C LEU A 72 13.50 -0.70 3.26
N ASP A 73 13.47 -0.77 4.60
CA ASP A 73 14.65 -0.52 5.45
C ASP A 73 15.81 -1.47 5.12
N SER A 74 15.49 -2.75 4.88
CA SER A 74 16.50 -3.77 4.56
C SER A 74 17.17 -3.56 3.20
N LEU A 75 16.46 -2.95 2.24
CA LEU A 75 16.95 -2.71 0.88
C LEU A 75 17.98 -1.57 0.81
N LYS A 76 18.08 -0.74 1.86
CA LYS A 76 19.03 0.40 1.94
C LYS A 76 19.00 1.27 0.68
N LEU A 77 17.80 1.61 0.24
CA LEU A 77 17.60 2.46 -0.94
C LEU A 77 18.25 3.84 -0.71
N PRO A 78 18.80 4.46 -1.77
CA PRO A 78 19.52 5.74 -1.64
C PRO A 78 18.58 6.90 -1.26
N GLU A 79 17.30 6.78 -1.59
CA GLU A 79 16.25 7.75 -1.30
C GLU A 79 14.99 7.01 -0.84
N ASP A 80 14.12 7.69 -0.09
CA ASP A 80 12.82 7.15 0.32
C ASP A 80 11.93 6.98 -0.92
N PRO A 81 11.52 5.75 -1.27
CA PRO A 81 10.67 5.53 -2.43
C PRO A 81 9.20 5.92 -2.21
N LEU A 82 8.81 6.24 -0.97
CA LEU A 82 7.43 6.53 -0.62
C LEU A 82 7.12 8.03 -0.69
N THR A 83 5.91 8.34 -1.12
CA THR A 83 5.34 9.67 -0.90
C THR A 83 4.81 9.77 0.53
N GLY A 84 4.69 10.99 1.03
CA GLY A 84 3.99 11.23 2.31
C GLY A 84 2.53 10.76 2.29
N TYR A 85 1.92 10.71 3.47
CA TYR A 85 0.52 10.35 3.60
C TYR A 85 -0.39 11.35 2.87
N ALA A 86 -1.50 10.83 2.35
CA ALA A 86 -2.53 11.64 1.70
C ALA A 86 -3.85 11.50 2.45
N GLU A 87 -4.58 12.61 2.56
CA GLU A 87 -5.97 12.59 3.03
C GLU A 87 -6.85 11.76 2.07
N GLN A 88 -7.85 11.07 2.62
CA GLN A 88 -8.75 10.24 1.82
C GLN A 88 -10.16 10.84 1.80
N GLY A 89 -10.69 11.04 0.60
CA GLY A 89 -12.05 11.53 0.40
C GLY A 89 -13.03 10.38 0.20
N GLN A 90 -14.16 10.42 0.90
CA GLN A 90 -15.31 9.56 0.63
C GLN A 90 -16.31 10.31 -0.26
N TYR A 91 -16.69 9.70 -1.38
CA TYR A 91 -17.62 10.30 -2.35
C TYR A 91 -18.92 9.50 -2.43
N SER A 92 -20.03 10.22 -2.63
CA SER A 92 -21.33 9.67 -3.01
C SER A 92 -21.81 10.32 -4.32
N PRO A 93 -22.98 9.92 -4.87
CA PRO A 93 -23.61 10.65 -5.98
C PRO A 93 -23.84 12.15 -5.72
N ALA A 94 -23.90 12.58 -4.46
CA ALA A 94 -24.03 13.99 -4.08
C ALA A 94 -22.68 14.74 -4.01
N GLY A 95 -21.54 14.06 -4.19
CA GLY A 95 -20.21 14.65 -4.19
C GLY A 95 -19.34 14.15 -3.03
N LEU A 96 -18.39 14.98 -2.60
CA LEU A 96 -17.50 14.69 -1.48
C LEU A 96 -18.28 14.76 -0.16
N GLU A 97 -18.31 13.65 0.58
CA GLU A 97 -19.09 13.50 1.81
C GLU A 97 -18.26 13.68 3.08
N ALA A 98 -17.04 13.14 3.06
CA ALA A 98 -16.14 13.19 4.19
C ALA A 98 -14.69 13.19 3.73
N VAL A 99 -13.81 13.82 4.52
CA VAL A 99 -12.37 13.69 4.36
C VAL A 99 -11.77 13.10 5.64
N TRP A 100 -11.12 11.95 5.48
CA TRP A 100 -10.41 11.24 6.53
C TRP A 100 -9.01 11.84 6.69
N PRO A 101 -8.63 12.23 7.91
CA PRO A 101 -7.33 12.83 8.20
C PRO A 101 -6.25 11.74 8.21
N VAL A 102 -5.00 12.17 8.11
CA VAL A 102 -3.86 11.33 8.48
C VAL A 102 -3.73 11.34 10.01
N TYR A 103 -4.16 10.26 10.66
CA TYR A 103 -4.23 10.21 12.13
C TYR A 103 -2.87 10.30 12.83
N THR A 104 -1.80 9.81 12.18
CA THR A 104 -0.43 9.86 12.72
C THR A 104 0.13 11.28 12.80
N GLU A 105 -0.41 12.22 12.01
CA GLU A 105 0.02 13.62 11.98
C GLU A 105 -0.76 14.50 12.98
N GLN A 106 -1.72 13.93 13.71
CA GLN A 106 -2.53 14.68 14.67
C GLN A 106 -1.75 14.97 15.95
N LYS A 107 -1.93 16.19 16.46
CA LYS A 107 -1.23 16.67 17.68
C LYS A 107 -1.58 15.85 18.92
N GLN A 108 -2.76 15.24 18.96
CA GLN A 108 -3.22 14.45 20.10
C GLN A 108 -3.67 13.08 19.61
N GLN A 109 -3.12 12.04 20.20
CA GLN A 109 -3.54 10.67 19.97
C GLN A 109 -4.80 10.40 20.81
N LEU A 110 -5.88 10.06 20.13
CA LEU A 110 -7.18 9.77 20.75
C LEU A 110 -7.57 8.31 20.45
N PRO A 111 -8.37 7.68 21.32
CA PRO A 111 -9.03 6.41 20.97
C PRO A 111 -9.77 6.55 19.63
N THR A 112 -9.77 5.48 18.82
CA THR A 112 -10.22 5.51 17.42
C THR A 112 -11.54 6.25 17.22
N GLY A 113 -12.58 5.94 18.01
CA GLY A 113 -13.88 6.60 17.89
C GLY A 113 -13.82 8.12 18.14
N LEU A 114 -13.11 8.54 19.19
CA LEU A 114 -12.93 9.98 19.50
C LEU A 114 -12.09 10.69 18.45
N GLY A 115 -11.03 10.03 17.96
CA GLY A 115 -10.21 10.57 16.87
C GLY A 115 -10.99 10.70 15.58
N GLN A 116 -11.83 9.71 15.25
CA GLN A 116 -12.71 9.75 14.08
C GLN A 116 -13.73 10.88 14.20
N ALA A 117 -14.41 11.03 15.35
CA ALA A 117 -15.38 12.10 15.55
C ALA A 117 -14.75 13.50 15.50
N LEU A 118 -13.54 13.67 16.06
CA LEU A 118 -12.88 14.97 16.15
C LEU A 118 -12.18 15.39 14.86
N TYR A 119 -11.47 14.46 14.20
CA TYR A 119 -10.56 14.80 13.12
C TYR A 119 -11.15 14.54 11.72
N THR A 120 -12.22 13.74 11.60
CA THR A 120 -12.88 13.52 10.31
C THR A 120 -13.69 14.73 9.92
N ARG A 121 -13.49 15.25 8.70
CA ARG A 121 -14.26 16.37 8.18
C ARG A 121 -15.49 15.87 7.44
N PHE A 122 -16.60 15.74 8.15
CA PHE A 122 -17.90 15.46 7.52
C PHE A 122 -18.45 16.72 6.85
N LEU A 123 -18.71 16.66 5.55
CA LEU A 123 -19.16 17.80 4.74
C LEU A 123 -20.68 17.88 4.62
N ASN A 124 -21.37 16.74 4.54
CA ASN A 124 -22.83 16.69 4.38
C ASN A 124 -23.55 15.84 5.44
N LEU A 125 -22.93 15.63 6.62
CA LEU A 125 -23.58 14.89 7.71
C LEU A 125 -24.39 15.85 8.59
N PRO A 126 -25.69 15.56 8.86
CA PRO A 126 -26.47 16.33 9.82
C PRO A 126 -25.81 16.34 11.21
N ILE A 127 -25.91 17.46 11.92
CA ILE A 127 -25.31 17.63 13.25
C ILE A 127 -25.87 16.61 14.25
N THR A 128 -27.15 16.24 14.13
CA THR A 128 -27.78 15.22 14.98
C THR A 128 -27.12 13.86 14.82
N ASP A 129 -26.79 13.50 13.57
CA ASP A 129 -26.17 12.21 13.27
C ASP A 129 -24.72 12.22 13.74
N LEU A 130 -24.01 13.34 13.54
CA LEU A 130 -22.65 13.55 14.04
C LEU A 130 -22.58 13.48 15.58
N ALA A 131 -23.58 13.99 16.29
CA ALA A 131 -23.62 13.97 17.76
C ALA A 131 -23.88 12.57 18.34
N THR A 132 -24.38 11.63 17.52
CA THR A 132 -24.67 10.24 17.91
C THR A 132 -23.68 9.22 17.35
N ALA A 133 -22.74 9.66 16.52
CA ALA A 133 -21.72 8.83 15.88
C ALA A 133 -20.62 8.37 16.86
#